data_AF-A0AAW4KZI0-F1
#
_entry.id   AF-A0AAW4KZI0-F1
#
_cell.length_a   1.000
_cell.length_b   1.000
_cell.length_c   1.000
_cell.angle_alpha   90.00
_cell.angle_beta   90.00
_cell.angle_gamma   90.00
#
_symmetry.space_group_name_H-M   'P 1'
#
loop_
_entity.id
_entity.type
_entity.pdbx_description
1 polymer ?
#
loop_
_entity_poly.entity_id
_entity_poly.type
_entity_poly.pdbx_seq_one_letter_code
_entity_poly.pdbx_strand_id
1 'polypeptide(L)'
;MDIKAIESGFGIGKAFPSSGAAAPQVSPSEGFSKFLGEMIEKVNTSQVESDQAVQQLVTGETKSLHEVMIAMEKASISFQFITQVRNKAVEAYQEIMRMPV
;
A
#
# COMPACT_ATOMS: atom_id res chain seq x y z
N MET A 1 -29.72 -47.07 27.10
CA MET A 1 -28.74 -45.98 27.31
C MET A 1 -28.49 -45.43 25.93
N ASP A 2 -29.38 -44.53 25.50
CA ASP A 2 -29.52 -44.15 24.10
C ASP A 2 -29.26 -42.65 23.98
N ILE A 3 -27.98 -42.31 23.96
CA ILE A 3 -27.48 -40.93 23.86
C ILE A 3 -27.26 -40.55 22.37
N LYS A 4 -27.85 -41.30 21.42
CA LYS A 4 -27.61 -41.13 19.98
C LYS A 4 -28.60 -40.20 19.27
N ALA A 5 -29.51 -39.54 20.01
CA ALA A 5 -30.60 -38.75 19.44
C ALA A 5 -30.39 -37.22 19.47
N ILE A 6 -29.25 -36.70 19.94
CA ILE A 6 -29.00 -35.25 20.06
C ILE A 6 -27.99 -34.71 19.01
N GLU A 7 -27.26 -35.55 18.28
CA GLU A 7 -26.31 -35.09 17.25
C GLU A 7 -26.94 -34.73 15.88
N SER A 8 -28.23 -34.98 15.68
CA SER A 8 -28.90 -34.76 14.39
C SER A 8 -29.58 -33.40 14.24
N GLY A 9 -29.43 -32.48 15.21
CA GLY A 9 -30.18 -31.21 15.27
C GLY A 9 -29.41 -29.94 14.90
N PHE A 10 -28.10 -29.98 14.68
CA PHE A 10 -27.33 -28.78 14.34
C PHE A 10 -26.57 -29.02 13.02
N GLY A 11 -26.99 -28.31 11.97
CA GLY A 11 -26.50 -28.44 10.59
C GLY A 11 -25.07 -27.92 10.37
N ILE A 12 -24.10 -28.40 11.14
CA ILE A 12 -22.68 -28.00 11.07
C ILE A 12 -21.97 -28.57 9.84
N GLY A 13 -22.54 -29.59 9.19
CA GLY A 13 -21.99 -30.21 7.98
C GLY A 13 -22.17 -29.43 6.67
N LYS A 14 -22.93 -28.33 6.67
CA LYS A 14 -23.15 -27.48 5.47
C LYS A 14 -22.42 -26.13 5.52
N ALA A 15 -21.79 -25.81 6.65
CA ALA A 15 -21.01 -24.57 6.84
C ALA A 15 -19.53 -24.73 6.47
N PHE A 16 -19.06 -25.96 6.26
CA PHE A 16 -17.68 -26.25 5.88
C PHE A 16 -17.69 -27.18 4.66
N PRO A 17 -17.59 -26.63 3.43
CA PRO A 17 -17.23 -27.47 2.30
C PRO A 17 -15.81 -27.98 2.53
N SER A 18 -15.67 -29.28 2.75
CA SER A 18 -14.42 -30.01 2.55
C SER A 18 -14.07 -29.99 1.06
N SER A 19 -13.61 -28.84 0.58
CA SER A 19 -13.10 -28.68 -0.77
C SER A 19 -11.62 -29.06 -0.80
N GLY A 20 -11.37 -30.34 -1.06
CA GLY A 20 -10.12 -30.81 -1.67
C GLY A 20 -10.06 -30.37 -3.14
N ALA A 21 -10.05 -29.07 -3.38
CA ALA A 21 -9.77 -28.49 -4.68
C ALA A 21 -8.74 -27.37 -4.49
N ALA A 22 -7.60 -27.53 -5.15
CA ALA A 22 -6.48 -26.61 -5.15
C ALA A 22 -6.95 -25.16 -5.20
N ALA A 23 -6.70 -24.42 -4.12
CA ALA A 23 -6.66 -22.96 -4.21
C ALA A 23 -5.71 -22.61 -5.36
N PRO A 24 -6.06 -21.66 -6.25
CA PRO A 24 -5.10 -21.14 -7.20
C PRO A 24 -3.92 -20.66 -6.37
N GLN A 25 -2.78 -21.32 -6.51
CA GLN A 25 -1.52 -20.77 -6.05
C GLN A 25 -1.31 -19.54 -6.94
N VAL A 26 -1.90 -18.41 -6.54
CA VAL A 26 -1.55 -17.11 -7.10
C VAL A 26 -0.08 -16.99 -6.79
N SER A 27 0.74 -17.19 -7.81
CA SER A 27 2.17 -17.07 -7.65
C SER A 27 2.43 -15.66 -7.12
N PRO A 28 3.34 -15.46 -6.15
CA PRO A 28 3.65 -14.12 -5.64
C PRO A 28 3.99 -13.12 -6.78
N SER A 29 4.47 -13.65 -7.91
CA SER A 29 4.73 -12.92 -9.15
C SER A 29 3.47 -12.38 -9.84
N GLU A 30 2.37 -13.12 -9.87
CA GLU A 30 1.09 -12.65 -10.45
C GLU A 30 0.43 -11.59 -9.56
N GLY A 31 0.52 -11.74 -8.23
CA GLY A 31 0.06 -10.73 -7.29
C GLY A 31 0.83 -9.41 -7.41
N PHE A 32 2.16 -9.49 -7.57
CA PHE A 32 3.01 -8.32 -7.78
C PHE A 32 2.74 -7.63 -9.12
N SER A 33 2.61 -8.37 -10.21
CA SER A 33 2.32 -7.78 -11.53
C SER A 33 0.97 -7.08 -11.56
N LYS A 34 -0.04 -7.65 -10.89
CA LYS A 34 -1.37 -7.03 -10.75
C LYS A 34 -1.31 -5.76 -9.91
N PHE A 35 -0.63 -5.81 -8.77
CA PHE A 35 -0.41 -4.65 -7.91
C PHE A 35 0.35 -3.53 -8.64
N LEU A 36 1.36 -3.88 -9.45
CA LEU A 36 2.10 -2.92 -10.25
C LEU A 36 1.22 -2.27 -11.33
N GLY A 37 0.36 -3.06 -12.00
CA GLY A 37 -0.62 -2.55 -12.96
C GLY A 37 -1.60 -1.56 -12.31
N GLU A 38 -2.16 -1.91 -11.15
CA GLU A 38 -3.05 -1.05 -10.37
C GLU A 38 -2.35 0.24 -9.92
N MET A 39 -1.07 0.18 -9.55
CA MET A 39 -0.30 1.36 -9.20
C MET A 39 -0.05 2.29 -10.39
N ILE A 40 0.25 1.76 -11.56
CA ILE A 40 0.43 2.56 -12.79
C ILE A 40 -0.88 3.26 -13.16
N GLU A 41 -2.00 2.56 -13.08
CA GLU A 41 -3.33 3.12 -13.36
C GLU A 41 -3.70 4.22 -12.34
N LYS A 42 -3.37 4.00 -11.06
CA LYS A 42 -3.58 5.00 -10.00
C LYS A 42 -2.74 6.25 -10.19
N VAL A 43 -1.49 6.11 -10.64
CA VAL A 43 -0.61 7.26 -10.97
C VAL A 43 -1.18 8.03 -12.16
N ASN A 44 -1.65 7.34 -13.20
CA ASN A 44 -2.27 8.00 -14.35
C ASN A 44 -3.51 8.81 -13.95
N THR A 45 -4.36 8.22 -13.10
CA THR A 45 -5.56 8.89 -12.58
C THR A 45 -5.19 10.13 -11.76
N SER A 46 -4.19 10.00 -10.88
CA SER A 46 -3.69 11.11 -10.06
C SER A 46 -3.06 12.23 -10.89
N GLN A 47 -2.42 11.91 -12.02
CA GLN A 47 -1.88 12.90 -12.96
C GLN A 47 -3.00 13.72 -13.60
N VAL A 48 -4.06 13.07 -14.09
CA VAL A 48 -5.21 13.76 -14.69
C VAL A 48 -5.93 14.66 -13.68
N GLU A 49 -6.10 14.18 -12.45
CA GLU A 49 -6.68 14.95 -11.35
C GLU A 49 -5.79 16.16 -10.99
N SER A 50 -4.46 15.97 -11.01
CA SER A 50 -3.50 17.06 -10.78
C SER A 50 -3.54 18.11 -11.89
N ASP A 51 -3.66 17.70 -13.16
CA ASP A 51 -3.80 18.63 -14.29
C ASP A 51 -5.08 19.45 -14.17
N GLN A 52 -6.20 18.83 -13.74
CA GLN A 52 -7.43 19.53 -13.41
C GLN A 52 -7.27 20.50 -12.23
N ALA A 53 -6.59 20.07 -11.17
CA ALA A 53 -6.35 20.91 -9.99
C ALA A 53 -5.43 22.10 -10.32
N VAL A 54 -4.42 21.92 -11.17
CA VAL A 54 -3.57 23.00 -11.68
C VAL A 54 -4.40 23.98 -12.51
N GLN A 55 -5.29 23.47 -13.35
CA GLN A 55 -6.19 24.33 -14.13
C GLN A 55 -7.14 25.15 -13.25
N GLN A 56 -7.62 24.57 -12.14
CA GLN A 56 -8.39 25.29 -11.12
C GLN A 56 -7.52 26.29 -10.33
N LEU A 57 -6.27 25.95 -10.01
CA LEU A 57 -5.35 26.84 -9.29
C LEU A 57 -4.99 28.10 -10.08
N VAL A 58 -4.80 27.97 -11.41
CA VAL A 58 -4.55 29.12 -12.32
C VAL A 58 -5.74 30.09 -12.35
N THR A 59 -6.95 29.65 -11.95
CA THR A 59 -8.12 30.54 -11.81
C THR A 59 -8.11 31.40 -10.53
N GLY A 60 -7.12 31.22 -9.63
CA GLY A 60 -6.76 32.20 -8.60
C GLY A 60 -7.41 32.01 -7.22
N GLU A 61 -7.67 30.78 -6.78
CA GLU A 61 -8.46 30.51 -5.56
C GLU A 61 -7.72 30.52 -4.20
N THR A 62 -6.38 30.55 -4.11
CA THR A 62 -5.71 30.32 -2.81
C THR A 62 -5.25 31.61 -2.12
N LYS A 63 -6.12 32.07 -1.21
CA LYS A 63 -5.91 33.14 -0.23
C LYS A 63 -5.43 32.56 1.11
N SER A 64 -4.14 32.30 1.33
CA SER A 64 -3.60 32.14 2.70
C SER A 64 -2.08 32.01 2.75
N LEU A 65 -1.37 33.12 3.00
CA LEU A 65 0.09 33.13 3.28
C LEU A 65 0.49 32.17 4.42
N HIS A 66 -0.42 31.88 5.35
CA HIS A 66 -0.20 30.94 6.44
C HIS A 66 0.01 29.49 5.97
N GLU A 67 -0.75 29.04 4.97
CA GLU A 67 -0.60 27.70 4.40
C GLU A 67 0.74 27.54 3.68
N VAL A 68 1.20 28.60 2.99
CA VAL A 68 2.51 28.62 2.35
C VAL A 68 3.63 28.47 3.37
N MET A 69 3.56 29.18 4.51
CA MET A 69 4.54 29.03 5.59
C MET A 69 4.54 27.63 6.21
N ILE A 70 3.37 27.03 6.43
CA ILE A 70 3.27 25.65 6.93
C ILE A 70 3.85 24.66 5.91
N ALA A 71 3.55 24.84 4.62
CA ALA A 71 4.08 23.99 3.56
C ALA A 71 5.60 24.08 3.47
N MET A 72 6.17 25.29 3.61
CA MET A 72 7.62 25.48 3.65
C MET A 72 8.28 24.75 4.83
N GLU A 73 7.71 24.88 6.03
CA GLU A 73 8.25 24.23 7.23
C GLU A 73 8.19 22.70 7.11
N LYS A 74 7.06 22.18 6.61
CA LYS A 74 6.89 20.75 6.33
C LYS A 74 7.88 20.24 5.29
N ALA A 75 8.15 21.03 4.24
CA ALA A 75 9.13 20.68 3.21
C ALA A 75 10.55 20.62 3.78
N SER A 76 10.92 21.57 4.64
CA SER A 76 12.23 21.61 5.33
C SER A 76 12.45 20.35 6.19
N ILE A 77 11.49 20.01 7.03
CA ILE A 77 11.55 18.81 7.90
C ILE A 77 11.62 17.53 7.07
N SER A 78 10.81 17.44 6.01
CA SER A 78 10.78 16.28 5.12
C SER A 78 12.12 16.09 4.39
N PHE A 79 12.75 17.20 3.97
CA PHE A 79 14.06 17.16 3.32
C PHE A 79 15.16 16.66 4.25
N GLN A 80 15.16 17.13 5.50
CA GLN A 80 16.10 16.64 6.52
C GLN A 80 15.91 15.14 6.78
N PHE A 81 14.66 14.68 6.88
CA PHE A 81 14.34 13.27 7.04
C PHE A 81 14.83 12.43 5.85
N ILE A 82 14.57 12.86 4.62
CA ILE A 82 15.05 12.16 3.40
C ILE A 82 16.58 12.06 3.37
N THR A 83 17.27 13.11 3.82
CA THR A 83 18.74 13.09 3.88
C THR A 83 19.23 12.03 4.86
N GLN A 84 18.58 11.89 6.02
CA GLN A 84 18.90 10.84 6.98
C GLN A 84 18.61 9.44 6.44
N VAL A 85 17.46 9.26 5.78
CA VAL A 85 17.09 7.99 5.13
C VAL A 85 18.10 7.61 4.04
N ARG A 86 18.51 8.57 3.20
CA ARG A 86 19.56 8.37 2.19
C ARG A 86 20.85 7.88 2.84
N ASN A 87 21.30 8.56 3.90
CA ASN A 87 22.53 8.18 4.60
C ASN A 87 22.43 6.77 5.16
N LYS A 88 21.31 6.41 5.80
CA LYS A 88 21.07 5.05 6.32
C LYS A 88 21.01 3.99 5.22
N ALA A 89 20.45 4.30 4.07
CA ALA A 89 20.41 3.39 2.92
C ALA A 89 21.83 3.14 2.35
N VAL A 90 22.66 4.19 2.27
CA VAL A 90 24.07 4.07 1.86
C VAL A 90 24.87 3.26 2.88
N GLU A 91 24.70 3.52 4.17
CA GLU A 91 25.33 2.74 5.25
C GLU A 91 24.92 1.26 5.17
N ALA A 92 23.64 0.96 4.99
CA ALA A 92 23.15 -0.42 4.86
C ALA A 92 23.73 -1.14 3.63
N TYR A 93 23.89 -0.42 2.50
CA TYR A 93 24.55 -0.97 1.33
C TYR A 93 26.04 -1.25 1.58
N GLN A 94 26.74 -0.31 2.22
CA GLN A 94 28.14 -0.49 2.61
C GLN A 94 28.32 -1.66 3.58
N GLU A 95 27.40 -1.84 4.53
CA GLU A 95 27.43 -2.95 5.48
C GLU A 95 27.25 -4.31 4.80
N ILE A 96 26.31 -4.42 3.85
CA ILE A 96 26.13 -5.64 3.04
C ILE A 96 27.41 -5.96 2.24
N MET A 97 28.09 -4.95 1.69
CA MET A 97 29.35 -5.16 0.97
C MET A 97 30.53 -5.53 1.89
N ARG A 98 30.49 -5.11 3.15
CA ARG A 98 31.54 -5.38 4.13
C ARG A 98 31.34 -6.70 4.87
N MET A 99 30.17 -7.33 4.77
CA MET A 99 29.99 -8.71 5.21
C MET A 99 30.86 -9.62 4.34
N PRO A 100 31.93 -10.22 4.88
CA PRO A 100 32.63 -11.30 4.20
C PRO A 100 31.69 -12.51 4.20
N VAL A 101 31.52 -13.14 3.03
CA VAL A 101 30.99 -14.50 2.95
C VAL A 101 31.96 -15.50 3.58
#